data_AF-A0A6U2XLJ8-F1
#
_entry.id   AF-A0A6U2XLJ8-F1
#
_cell.length_a   1.000
_cell.length_b   1.000
_cell.length_c   1.000
_cell.angle_alpha   90.00
_cell.angle_beta   90.00
_cell.angle_gamma   90.00
#
_symmetry.space_group_name_H-M   'P 1'
#
loop_
_entity.id
_entity.type
_entity.pdbx_description
1 polymer ?
#
loop_
_entity_poly.entity_id
_entity_poly.type
_entity_poly.pdbx_seq_one_letter_code
_entity_poly.pdbx_strand_id
1 'polypeptide(L)'
;VETMLRATSMIKRSATTAALTSRLSPAVVATRAPFPTQYLSTSAGAAAGRTPMPRVLPGTAATSSVPTANAADDAQPKRRPWLVGLGLTIMGLCTLDSWLVFQDERDRKARMKQLSEEEAKFREELMNEWQDKPTIYYTKAVFKYKMGGTMGLRGVVVGDMLEVLDENVGPKNQYSLCRTRNTETGEIASIGWYPMEFMEKMATASTPEEESPTPKRRKFLGLF
;
A
#
# COMPACT_ATOMS: atom_id res chain seq x y z
N VAL A 1 -34.45 -24.47 53.32
CA VAL A 1 -34.42 -23.38 52.31
C VAL A 1 -33.04 -23.34 51.64
N GLU A 2 -32.50 -24.43 51.12
CA GLU A 2 -33.05 -25.29 50.05
C GLU A 2 -33.23 -24.58 48.70
N THR A 3 -32.56 -25.17 47.71
CA THR A 3 -33.04 -25.44 46.35
C THR A 3 -33.15 -24.29 45.37
N MET A 4 -32.17 -24.18 44.47
CA MET A 4 -32.27 -24.46 43.01
C MET A 4 -31.00 -23.89 42.34
N LEU A 5 -29.93 -24.64 42.06
CA LEU A 5 -29.79 -25.95 41.42
C LEU A 5 -30.35 -25.99 39.99
N ARG A 6 -29.42 -26.26 39.06
CA ARG A 6 -29.52 -26.82 37.69
C ARG A 6 -29.48 -25.82 36.53
N ALA A 7 -28.37 -25.78 35.79
CA ALA A 7 -27.94 -26.74 34.74
C ALA A 7 -28.58 -26.33 33.40
N THR A 8 -27.97 -26.36 32.22
CA THR A 8 -26.97 -27.23 31.56
C THR A 8 -26.80 -26.59 30.18
N SER A 9 -25.63 -26.47 29.54
CA SER A 9 -24.96 -27.52 28.77
C SER A 9 -23.89 -26.79 27.93
N MET A 10 -22.60 -27.09 28.06
CA MET A 10 -21.91 -28.16 27.32
C MET A 10 -22.13 -28.12 25.79
N ILE A 11 -21.23 -27.43 25.08
CA ILE A 11 -20.78 -27.89 23.76
C ILE A 11 -19.24 -27.87 23.78
N LYS A 12 -18.67 -28.93 24.34
CA LYS A 12 -17.33 -29.41 23.97
C LYS A 12 -17.49 -30.16 22.65
N ARG A 13 -16.79 -29.76 21.60
CA ARG A 13 -16.43 -30.64 20.49
C ARG A 13 -14.92 -30.60 20.32
N SER A 14 -14.25 -31.52 21.00
CA SER A 14 -12.96 -32.04 20.59
C SER A 14 -13.19 -32.99 19.43
N ALA A 15 -12.54 -32.74 18.30
CA ALA A 15 -12.28 -33.77 17.30
C ALA A 15 -10.78 -33.70 16.99
N THR A 16 -10.06 -34.50 17.77
CA THR A 16 -8.70 -34.96 17.52
C THR A 16 -8.72 -35.83 16.28
N THR A 17 -7.87 -35.56 15.30
CA THR A 17 -7.48 -36.56 14.29
C THR A 17 -6.01 -36.39 14.01
N ALA A 18 -5.22 -37.25 14.66
CA ALA A 18 -3.82 -37.46 14.37
C ALA A 18 -3.69 -38.67 13.43
N ALA A 19 -2.95 -38.53 12.33
CA ALA A 19 -2.14 -39.58 11.70
C ALA A 19 -1.38 -38.95 10.51
N LEU A 20 -0.07 -38.66 10.60
CA LEU A 20 1.06 -39.58 10.32
C LEU A 20 1.04 -40.17 8.89
N THR A 21 1.80 -39.55 7.99
CA THR A 21 2.47 -40.17 6.83
C THR A 21 3.60 -39.22 6.41
N SER A 22 4.81 -39.43 6.92
CA SER A 22 5.92 -40.10 6.23
C SER A 22 6.44 -39.36 5.00
N ARG A 23 7.65 -38.79 5.17
CA ARG A 23 8.80 -38.77 4.24
C ARG A 23 8.49 -39.08 2.78
N LEU A 24 8.81 -38.14 1.90
CA LEU A 24 9.58 -38.37 0.67
C LEU A 24 10.07 -37.00 0.14
N SER A 25 11.34 -36.68 0.41
CA SER A 25 12.10 -35.81 -0.49
C SER A 25 12.41 -36.60 -1.75
N PRO A 26 12.22 -35.97 -2.92
CA PRO A 26 13.30 -35.99 -3.88
C PRO A 26 13.72 -34.56 -4.23
N ALA A 27 15.04 -34.40 -4.27
CA ALA A 27 15.71 -33.23 -4.82
C ALA A 27 15.17 -32.93 -6.23
N VAL A 28 14.48 -31.79 -6.37
CA VAL A 28 14.29 -31.15 -7.65
C VAL A 28 15.18 -29.91 -7.64
N VAL A 29 16.35 -30.10 -8.23
CA VAL A 29 17.17 -29.03 -8.79
C VAL A 29 16.31 -28.32 -9.84
N ALA A 30 15.57 -27.32 -9.39
CA ALA A 30 14.97 -26.33 -10.27
C ALA A 30 15.97 -25.19 -10.40
N THR A 31 16.75 -25.25 -11.48
CA THR A 31 17.44 -24.12 -12.08
C THR A 31 16.54 -22.89 -12.02
N ARG A 32 16.88 -21.99 -11.09
CA ARG A 32 16.23 -20.70 -10.90
C ARG A 32 16.47 -19.90 -12.17
N ALA A 33 15.49 -19.93 -13.06
CA ALA A 33 15.48 -19.09 -14.25
C ALA A 33 15.62 -17.62 -13.81
N PRO A 34 16.41 -16.81 -14.53
CA PRO A 34 16.53 -15.39 -14.25
C PRO A 34 15.14 -14.76 -14.45
N PHE A 35 14.63 -14.15 -13.38
CA PHE A 35 13.47 -13.27 -13.47
C PHE A 35 13.75 -12.22 -14.56
N PRO A 36 12.85 -12.04 -15.55
CA PRO A 36 12.97 -10.89 -16.43
C PRO A 36 12.81 -9.64 -15.58
N THR A 37 13.91 -8.91 -15.42
CA THR A 37 13.93 -7.52 -15.01
C THR A 37 13.10 -6.74 -16.02
N GLN A 38 11.79 -6.63 -15.78
CA GLN A 38 11.01 -5.62 -16.46
C GLN A 38 11.43 -4.28 -15.85
N TYR A 39 12.40 -3.66 -16.52
CA TYR A 39 12.66 -2.24 -16.41
C TYR A 39 11.36 -1.53 -16.79
N LEU A 40 10.56 -1.20 -15.78
CA LEU A 40 9.49 -0.23 -15.92
C LEU A 40 10.19 1.13 -16.10
N SER A 41 10.54 1.41 -17.36
CA SER A 41 10.93 2.73 -17.83
C SER A 41 9.79 3.67 -17.49
N THR A 42 9.91 4.35 -16.37
CA THR A 42 9.10 5.52 -16.05
C THR A 42 9.64 6.61 -16.96
N SER A 43 9.07 6.71 -18.16
CA SER A 43 9.21 7.92 -18.95
C SER A 43 8.63 9.04 -18.10
N ALA A 44 9.51 9.93 -17.66
CA ALA A 44 9.17 11.21 -17.09
C ALA A 44 8.41 12.01 -18.15
N GLY A 45 7.11 11.76 -18.21
CA GLY A 45 6.15 12.58 -18.91
C GLY A 45 6.09 13.90 -18.18
N ALA A 46 6.72 14.91 -18.80
CA ALA A 46 6.69 16.29 -18.39
C ALA A 46 5.29 16.68 -17.89
N ALA A 47 5.27 17.28 -16.71
CA ALA A 47 4.16 18.03 -16.16
C ALA A 47 3.83 19.22 -17.09
N ALA A 48 3.16 18.94 -18.20
CA ALA A 48 2.43 19.93 -18.94
C ALA A 48 1.10 20.10 -18.20
N GLY A 49 0.97 21.22 -17.48
CA GLY A 49 -0.24 21.62 -16.79
C GLY A 49 -1.44 21.55 -17.73
N ARG A 50 -2.26 20.51 -17.57
CA ARG A 50 -3.62 20.51 -18.07
C ARG A 50 -4.44 21.38 -17.13
N THR A 51 -4.53 22.66 -17.51
CA THR A 51 -5.53 23.59 -17.02
C THR A 51 -6.91 22.91 -17.12
N PRO A 52 -7.74 22.94 -16.06
CA PRO A 52 -9.11 22.46 -16.15
C PRO A 52 -9.83 23.30 -17.21
N MET A 53 -10.31 22.66 -18.28
CA MET A 53 -11.11 23.38 -19.28
C MET A 53 -12.40 23.89 -18.62
N PRO A 54 -12.78 25.15 -18.86
CA PRO A 54 -14.01 25.71 -18.34
C PRO A 54 -15.20 24.98 -18.96
N ARG A 55 -16.00 24.33 -18.11
CA ARG A 55 -17.30 23.77 -18.46
C ARG A 55 -18.23 24.94 -18.78
N VAL A 56 -18.32 25.29 -20.06
CA VAL A 56 -19.30 26.27 -20.55
C VAL A 56 -20.69 25.64 -20.40
N LEU A 57 -21.41 26.05 -19.37
CA LEU A 57 -22.83 25.78 -19.22
C LEU A 57 -23.58 26.65 -20.24
N PRO A 58 -24.38 26.08 -21.15
CA PRO A 58 -25.30 26.88 -21.93
C PRO A 58 -26.37 27.44 -20.97
N GLY A 59 -26.35 28.76 -20.76
CA GLY A 59 -27.40 29.47 -20.09
C GLY A 59 -28.70 29.29 -20.88
N THR A 60 -29.64 28.53 -20.32
CA THR A 60 -31.01 28.48 -20.80
C THR A 60 -31.68 29.79 -20.37
N ALA A 61 -31.57 30.80 -21.25
CA ALA A 61 -32.41 31.97 -21.19
C ALA A 61 -33.88 31.53 -21.33
N ALA A 62 -34.66 31.82 -20.31
CA ALA A 62 -36.11 31.79 -20.38
C ALA A 62 -36.57 32.89 -21.33
N THR A 63 -37.37 32.53 -22.33
CA THR A 63 -38.27 33.48 -22.99
C THR A 63 -39.58 32.77 -23.28
N SER A 64 -40.60 33.23 -22.56
CA SER A 64 -42.00 32.95 -22.81
C SER A 64 -42.44 33.48 -24.16
N SER A 65 -43.26 32.74 -24.88
CA SER A 65 -44.46 33.32 -25.52
C SER A 65 -45.37 32.19 -26.00
N VAL A 66 -46.58 32.19 -25.45
CA VAL A 66 -47.76 31.49 -25.97
C VAL A 66 -48.18 32.16 -27.28
N PRO A 67 -48.58 31.38 -28.30
CA PRO A 67 -49.63 31.84 -29.19
C PRO A 67 -50.80 30.85 -29.20
N THR A 68 -51.96 31.37 -28.81
CA THR A 68 -53.27 30.79 -29.07
C THR A 68 -53.73 31.29 -30.43
N ALA A 69 -53.96 30.41 -31.41
CA ALA A 69 -54.94 30.63 -32.48
C ALA A 69 -55.17 29.35 -33.28
N ASN A 70 -56.43 29.16 -33.63
CA ASN A 70 -57.03 27.99 -34.25
C ASN A 70 -56.83 27.94 -35.76
N ALA A 71 -57.09 26.72 -36.28
CA ALA A 71 -57.59 26.40 -37.62
C ALA A 71 -56.66 26.61 -38.82
N ALA A 72 -56.16 25.50 -39.37
CA ALA A 72 -56.43 25.09 -40.75
C ALA A 72 -55.87 23.68 -40.97
N ASP A 73 -56.75 22.76 -41.38
CA ASP A 73 -56.37 21.52 -42.05
C ASP A 73 -55.54 21.86 -43.28
N ASP A 74 -54.24 21.61 -43.24
CA ASP A 74 -53.38 21.59 -44.42
C ASP A 74 -52.23 20.61 -44.22
N ALA A 75 -52.32 19.51 -44.98
CA ALA A 75 -51.26 18.59 -45.38
C ALA A 75 -50.01 18.55 -44.48
N GLN A 76 -50.12 17.83 -43.36
CA GLN A 76 -48.96 17.38 -42.56
C GLN A 76 -47.91 16.77 -43.49
N PRO A 77 -46.75 17.44 -43.74
CA PRO A 77 -45.68 16.79 -44.46
C PRO A 77 -45.31 15.54 -43.66
N LYS A 78 -45.26 14.36 -44.30
CA LYS A 78 -44.70 13.13 -43.74
C LYS A 78 -43.28 13.42 -43.23
N ARG A 79 -43.16 13.92 -42.00
CA ARG A 79 -41.91 14.38 -41.39
C ARG A 79 -41.12 13.15 -40.96
N ARG A 80 -40.21 12.78 -41.87
CA ARG A 80 -39.06 11.87 -41.79
C ARG A 80 -38.75 11.32 -40.37
N PRO A 81 -39.29 10.14 -40.00
CA PRO A 81 -39.02 9.47 -38.70
C PRO A 81 -37.54 9.09 -38.50
N TRP A 82 -36.71 9.19 -39.53
CA TRP A 82 -35.30 8.79 -39.51
C TRP A 82 -34.42 9.67 -38.59
N LEU A 83 -34.70 10.98 -38.46
CA LEU A 83 -33.90 11.88 -37.61
C LEU A 83 -34.07 11.56 -36.12
N VAL A 84 -35.28 11.16 -35.71
CA VAL A 84 -35.55 10.75 -34.33
C VAL A 84 -34.77 9.48 -33.99
N GLY A 85 -34.69 8.53 -34.93
CA GLY A 85 -33.88 7.33 -34.77
C GLY A 85 -32.39 7.64 -34.59
N LEU A 86 -31.85 8.57 -35.39
CA LEU A 86 -30.43 8.96 -35.30
C LEU A 86 -30.10 9.72 -34.01
N GLY A 87 -31.03 10.52 -33.49
CA GLY A 87 -30.86 11.17 -32.18
C GLY A 87 -30.78 10.17 -31.02
N LEU A 88 -31.63 9.14 -31.06
CA LEU A 88 -31.64 8.09 -30.03
C LEU A 88 -30.36 7.24 -30.05
N THR A 89 -29.80 6.94 -31.23
CA THR A 89 -28.55 6.16 -31.31
C THR A 89 -27.36 6.93 -30.76
N ILE A 90 -27.24 8.23 -31.07
CA ILE A 90 -26.17 9.08 -30.53
C ILE A 90 -26.30 9.19 -29.01
N MET A 91 -27.51 9.41 -28.48
CA MET A 91 -27.73 9.42 -27.03
C MET A 91 -27.39 8.08 -26.38
N GLY A 92 -27.76 6.96 -27.00
CA GLY A 92 -27.39 5.62 -26.55
C GLY A 92 -25.87 5.41 -26.52
N LEU A 93 -25.14 5.96 -27.50
CA LEU A 93 -23.69 5.87 -27.53
C LEU A 93 -23.05 6.72 -26.41
N CYS A 94 -23.54 7.93 -26.17
CA CYS A 94 -23.04 8.80 -25.10
C CYS A 94 -23.32 8.22 -23.70
N THR A 95 -24.48 7.58 -23.49
CA THR A 95 -24.80 6.93 -22.22
C THR A 95 -23.96 5.68 -22.01
N LEU A 96 -23.71 4.89 -23.05
CA LEU A 96 -22.81 3.73 -23.00
C LEU A 96 -21.38 4.16 -22.64
N ASP A 97 -20.86 5.21 -23.26
CA ASP A 97 -19.53 5.76 -22.96
C ASP A 97 -19.41 6.23 -21.51
N SER A 98 -20.41 6.98 -21.03
CA SER A 98 -20.48 7.43 -19.63
C SER A 98 -20.54 6.26 -18.65
N TRP A 99 -21.25 5.18 -19.01
CA TRP A 99 -21.34 3.97 -18.19
C TRP A 99 -20.01 3.22 -18.12
N LEU A 100 -19.26 3.12 -19.23
CA LEU A 100 -17.93 2.51 -19.26
C LEU A 100 -16.93 3.26 -18.38
N VAL A 101 -16.91 4.59 -18.45
CA VAL A 101 -16.06 5.43 -17.58
C VAL A 101 -16.40 5.21 -16.11
N PHE A 102 -17.69 5.13 -15.79
CA PHE A 102 -18.14 4.88 -14.43
C PHE A 102 -17.75 3.49 -13.92
N GLN A 103 -17.76 2.48 -14.80
CA GLN A 103 -17.30 1.13 -14.46
C GLN A 103 -15.80 1.10 -14.16
N ASP A 104 -14.98 1.74 -15.00
CA ASP A 104 -13.54 1.83 -14.77
C ASP A 104 -13.21 2.58 -13.46
N GLU A 105 -13.94 3.63 -13.13
CA GLU A 105 -13.79 4.31 -11.84
C GLU A 105 -14.12 3.41 -10.64
N ARG A 106 -15.15 2.56 -10.75
CA ARG A 106 -15.48 1.59 -9.72
C ARG A 106 -14.38 0.54 -9.56
N ASP A 107 -13.89 -0.01 -10.66
CA ASP A 107 -12.84 -1.02 -10.65
C ASP A 107 -11.51 -0.45 -10.13
N ARG A 108 -11.19 0.81 -10.48
CA ARG A 108 -10.04 1.52 -9.94
C ARG A 108 -10.15 1.71 -8.44
N LYS A 109 -11.32 2.12 -7.94
CA LYS A 109 -11.57 2.25 -6.49
C LYS A 109 -11.46 0.90 -5.77
N ALA A 110 -11.99 -0.16 -6.36
CA ALA A 110 -11.90 -1.51 -5.80
C ALA A 110 -10.43 -1.97 -5.70
N ARG A 111 -9.65 -1.79 -6.77
CA ARG A 111 -8.21 -2.12 -6.80
C ARG A 111 -7.40 -1.31 -5.79
N MET A 112 -7.65 0.00 -5.69
CA MET A 112 -6.99 0.84 -4.68
C MET A 112 -7.32 0.40 -3.25
N LYS A 113 -8.56 -0.03 -3.00
CA LYS A 113 -8.97 -0.55 -1.69
C LYS A 113 -8.22 -1.85 -1.36
N GLN A 114 -8.13 -2.78 -2.32
CA GLN A 114 -7.38 -4.03 -2.15
C GLN A 114 -5.91 -3.76 -1.82
N LEU A 115 -5.25 -2.88 -2.56
CA LEU A 115 -3.86 -2.49 -2.28
C LEU A 115 -3.72 -1.90 -0.86
N SER A 116 -4.63 -1.03 -0.45
CA SER A 116 -4.58 -0.45 0.91
C SER A 116 -4.80 -1.48 2.02
N GLU A 117 -5.63 -2.50 1.78
CA GLU A 117 -5.86 -3.60 2.72
C GLU A 117 -4.65 -4.53 2.79
N GLU A 118 -4.01 -4.83 1.67
CA GLU A 118 -2.76 -5.60 1.61
C GLU A 118 -1.61 -4.87 2.30
N GLU A 119 -1.47 -3.56 2.08
CA GLU A 119 -0.49 -2.72 2.77
C GLU A 119 -0.67 -2.75 4.28
N ALA A 120 -1.92 -2.71 4.76
CA ALA A 120 -2.23 -2.78 6.18
C ALA A 120 -1.85 -4.14 6.78
N LYS A 121 -2.24 -5.24 6.12
CA LYS A 121 -1.89 -6.60 6.54
C LYS A 121 -0.40 -6.82 6.58
N PHE A 122 0.30 -6.41 5.54
CA PHE A 122 1.76 -6.52 5.47
C PHE A 122 2.43 -5.76 6.61
N ARG A 123 1.91 -4.59 6.98
CA ARG A 123 2.43 -3.83 8.13
C ARG A 123 2.14 -4.53 9.47
N GLU A 124 0.97 -5.12 9.65
CA GLU A 124 0.64 -5.89 10.85
C GLU A 124 1.55 -7.12 11.00
N GLU A 125 1.79 -7.85 9.91
CA GLU A 125 2.74 -8.96 9.87
C GLU A 125 4.15 -8.51 10.24
N LEU A 126 4.61 -7.38 9.69
CA LEU A 126 5.93 -6.84 9.97
C LEU A 126 6.04 -6.30 11.40
N MET A 127 4.97 -5.75 11.98
CA MET A 127 4.96 -5.40 13.39
C MET A 127 5.09 -6.63 14.28
N ASN A 128 4.33 -7.69 13.98
CA ASN A 128 4.33 -8.92 14.78
C ASN A 128 5.67 -9.66 14.70
N GLU A 129 6.26 -9.77 13.51
CA GLU A 129 7.54 -10.46 13.31
C GLU A 129 8.73 -9.74 13.97
N TRP A 130 8.67 -8.41 14.07
CA TRP A 130 9.78 -7.58 14.56
C TRP A 130 9.57 -7.03 15.97
N GLN A 131 8.47 -7.39 16.64
CA GLN A 131 8.18 -6.98 18.00
C GLN A 131 9.23 -7.50 19.01
N ASP A 132 9.61 -8.77 18.87
CA ASP A 132 10.49 -9.46 19.83
C ASP A 132 11.98 -9.38 19.49
N LYS A 133 12.35 -8.80 18.34
CA LYS A 133 13.75 -8.74 17.93
C LYS A 133 14.54 -7.72 18.77
N PRO A 134 15.78 -8.07 19.19
CA PRO A 134 16.64 -7.16 19.94
C PRO A 134 17.06 -5.97 19.08
N THR A 135 17.28 -4.83 19.73
CA THR A 135 17.78 -3.61 19.08
C THR A 135 19.29 -3.59 19.10
N ILE A 136 19.89 -3.22 17.97
CA ILE A 136 21.34 -3.14 17.80
C ILE A 136 21.84 -1.88 18.49
N TYR A 137 21.26 -0.73 18.15
CA TYR A 137 21.61 0.57 18.74
C TYR A 137 20.45 1.57 18.62
N TYR A 138 20.58 2.69 19.33
CA TYR A 138 19.64 3.80 19.30
C TYR A 138 20.20 4.94 18.47
N THR A 139 19.31 5.61 17.74
CA THR A 139 19.63 6.77 16.91
C THR A 139 18.64 7.87 17.14
N LYS A 140 19.03 9.10 16.82
CA LYS A 140 18.15 10.26 16.84
C LYS A 140 17.84 10.69 15.41
N ALA A 141 16.57 10.95 15.12
CA ALA A 141 16.15 11.49 13.84
C ALA A 141 16.59 12.95 13.70
N VAL A 142 17.46 13.26 12.75
CA VAL A 142 17.95 14.64 12.52
C VAL A 142 17.06 15.41 11.56
N PHE A 143 16.50 14.74 10.55
CA PHE A 143 15.72 15.37 9.49
C PHE A 143 14.37 14.70 9.29
N LYS A 144 13.31 15.48 9.02
CA LYS A 144 12.00 14.89 8.73
C LYS A 144 11.97 14.33 7.31
N TYR A 145 12.23 13.04 7.16
CA TYR A 145 12.10 12.37 5.87
C TYR A 145 10.67 11.84 5.67
N LYS A 146 10.00 12.28 4.60
CA LYS A 146 8.73 11.72 4.16
C LYS A 146 8.99 10.68 3.07
N MET A 147 9.30 9.45 3.48
CA MET A 147 9.42 8.37 2.51
C MET A 147 8.03 8.01 1.97
N GLY A 148 7.85 8.15 0.65
CA GLY A 148 6.72 7.53 -0.03
C GLY A 148 6.92 6.01 -0.07
N GLY A 149 5.90 5.24 0.32
CA GLY A 149 5.93 3.79 0.20
C GLY A 149 5.29 3.04 1.38
N THR A 150 5.24 1.73 1.22
CA THR A 150 4.70 0.76 2.17
C THR A 150 5.70 0.49 3.31
N MET A 151 6.98 0.41 2.96
CA MET A 151 8.09 0.09 3.87
C MET A 151 8.61 1.27 4.66
N GLY A 152 8.26 2.51 4.29
CA GLY A 152 8.80 3.71 4.94
C GLY A 152 8.28 3.87 6.37
N LEU A 153 9.17 4.25 7.29
CA LEU A 153 8.80 4.58 8.66
C LEU A 153 7.90 5.83 8.67
N ARG A 154 6.71 5.73 9.28
CA ARG A 154 5.71 6.82 9.34
C ARG A 154 5.66 7.46 10.73
N GLY A 155 5.31 8.73 10.76
CA GLY A 155 5.04 9.47 12.01
C GLY A 155 6.27 10.00 12.75
N VAL A 156 7.47 9.85 12.19
CA VAL A 156 8.71 10.32 12.83
C VAL A 156 8.77 11.84 12.86
N VAL A 157 9.06 12.39 14.04
CA VAL A 157 9.36 13.79 14.27
C VAL A 157 10.87 13.96 14.43
N VAL A 158 11.38 15.14 14.09
CA VAL A 158 12.80 15.47 14.29
C VAL A 158 13.08 15.48 15.79
N GLY A 159 14.12 14.75 16.19
CA GLY A 159 14.52 14.58 17.58
C GLY A 159 14.01 13.30 18.24
N ASP A 160 13.13 12.54 17.59
CA ASP A 160 12.65 11.26 18.10
C ASP A 160 13.80 10.24 18.17
N MET A 161 13.75 9.40 19.22
CA MET A 161 14.64 8.25 19.34
C MET A 161 14.10 7.08 18.52
N LEU A 162 14.92 6.60 17.59
CA LEU A 162 14.66 5.46 16.74
C LEU A 162 15.52 4.30 17.19
N GLU A 163 14.90 3.14 17.41
CA GLU A 163 15.62 1.92 17.73
C GLU A 163 15.92 1.17 16.42
N VAL A 164 17.20 0.90 16.16
CA VAL A 164 17.63 0.22 14.93
C VAL A 164 17.63 -1.28 15.16
N LEU A 165 16.89 -1.98 14.30
CA LEU A 165 16.72 -3.44 14.34
C LEU A 165 17.66 -4.15 13.36
N ASP A 166 17.87 -3.54 12.19
CA ASP A 166 18.75 -4.07 11.15
C ASP A 166 19.37 -2.91 10.35
N GLU A 167 20.64 -3.06 9.98
CA GLU A 167 21.39 -2.07 9.20
C GLU A 167 21.46 -2.49 7.72
N ASN A 168 21.74 -1.53 6.84
CA ASN A 168 22.06 -1.81 5.43
C ASN A 168 20.92 -2.53 4.67
N VAL A 169 19.67 -2.22 5.02
CA VAL A 169 18.48 -2.74 4.33
C VAL A 169 18.11 -1.89 3.11
N GLY A 170 17.29 -2.46 2.24
CA GLY A 170 16.75 -1.77 1.07
C GLY A 170 17.74 -1.64 -0.11
N PRO A 171 17.35 -0.90 -1.15
CA PRO A 171 18.19 -0.75 -2.34
C PRO A 171 19.47 0.02 -2.00
N LYS A 172 20.60 -0.48 -2.51
CA LYS A 172 21.95 0.08 -2.27
C LYS A 172 22.38 0.10 -0.80
N ASN A 173 21.70 -0.62 0.08
CA ASN A 173 22.03 -0.68 1.50
C ASN A 173 22.07 0.72 2.16
N GLN A 174 21.20 1.64 1.75
CA GLN A 174 21.19 3.03 2.24
C GLN A 174 20.19 3.29 3.39
N TYR A 175 19.43 2.26 3.77
CA TYR A 175 18.39 2.37 4.78
C TYR A 175 18.69 1.47 5.97
N SER A 176 18.15 1.84 7.12
CA SER A 176 18.09 1.00 8.31
C SER A 176 16.63 0.69 8.62
N LEU A 177 16.37 -0.52 9.11
CA LEU A 177 15.06 -0.90 9.62
C LEU A 177 14.96 -0.41 11.07
N CYS A 178 14.03 0.50 11.31
CA CYS A 178 13.88 1.19 12.57
C CYS A 178 12.48 0.95 13.14
N ARG A 179 12.39 0.95 14.47
CA ARG A 179 11.13 1.05 15.19
C ARG A 179 11.09 2.31 16.07
N THR A 180 9.93 2.92 16.15
CA THR A 180 9.65 4.06 17.02
C THR A 180 8.82 3.57 18.19
N ARG A 181 9.22 3.90 19.42
CA ARG A 181 8.39 3.68 20.60
C ARG A 181 7.77 4.99 21.05
N ASN A 182 6.52 4.94 21.46
CA ASN A 182 5.89 6.09 22.09
C ASN A 182 6.52 6.30 23.48
N THR A 183 6.97 7.53 23.76
CA THR A 183 7.69 7.84 25.01
C THR A 183 6.80 7.68 26.24
N GLU A 184 5.49 7.86 26.07
CA GLU A 184 4.52 7.81 27.17
C GLU A 184 4.07 6.38 27.51
N THR A 185 3.77 5.56 26.49
CA THR A 185 3.23 4.20 26.70
C THR A 185 4.29 3.10 26.60
N GLY A 186 5.46 3.38 26.01
CA GLY A 186 6.48 2.38 25.71
C GLY A 186 6.10 1.39 24.62
N GLU A 187 4.91 1.54 24.02
CA GLU A 187 4.41 0.71 22.94
C GLU A 187 5.07 1.07 21.60
N ILE A 188 5.16 0.07 20.72
CA ILE A 188 5.73 0.25 19.37
C ILE A 188 4.70 1.02 18.53
N ALA A 189 5.02 2.26 18.19
CA ALA A 189 4.14 3.14 17.42
C ALA A 189 4.21 2.86 15.91
N SER A 190 5.42 2.66 15.39
CA SER A 190 5.64 2.40 13.97
C SER A 190 6.95 1.67 13.72
N ILE A 191 6.99 0.90 12.64
CA ILE A 191 8.17 0.17 12.18
C ILE A 191 8.34 0.40 10.67
N GLY A 192 9.58 0.49 10.20
CA GLY A 192 9.85 0.75 8.79
C GLY A 192 11.27 1.23 8.51
N TRP A 193 11.55 1.42 7.23
CA TRP A 193 12.84 1.86 6.72
C TRP A 193 13.02 3.36 6.91
N TYR A 194 14.24 3.72 7.30
CA TYR A 194 14.65 5.10 7.45
C TYR A 194 16.07 5.30 6.89
N PRO A 195 16.34 6.38 6.14
CA PRO A 195 17.66 6.57 5.52
C PRO A 195 18.74 6.84 6.56
N MET A 196 19.90 6.19 6.42
CA MET A 196 21.01 6.34 7.35
C MET A 196 21.59 7.76 7.39
N GLU A 197 21.53 8.49 6.27
CA GLU A 197 22.01 9.88 6.17
C GLU A 197 21.27 10.86 7.07
N PHE A 198 20.04 10.52 7.49
CA PHE A 198 19.20 11.38 8.34
C PHE A 198 19.19 10.96 9.81
N MET A 199 20.05 10.02 10.18
CA MET A 199 20.13 9.45 11.51
C MET A 199 21.46 9.83 12.16
N GLU A 200 21.40 10.30 13.39
CA GLU A 200 22.60 10.51 14.22
C GLU A 200 22.73 9.33 15.18
N LYS A 201 23.87 8.61 15.08
CA LYS A 201 24.17 7.51 16.00
C LYS A 201 24.42 8.09 17.38
N MET A 202 23.54 7.76 18.32
CA MET A 202 23.76 8.11 19.72
C MET A 202 24.83 7.14 20.23
N ALA A 203 25.93 7.68 20.79
CA ALA A 203 26.97 6.86 21.39
C ALA A 203 26.32 5.98 22.47
N THR A 204 26.17 4.69 22.18
CA THR A 204 25.69 3.72 23.15
C THR A 204 26.75 3.64 24.23
N ALA A 205 26.41 4.15 25.42
CA ALA A 205 27.15 3.84 26.63
C ALA A 205 27.10 2.32 26.80
N SER A 206 28.21 1.64 26.48
CA SER A 206 28.47 0.22 26.69
C SER A 206 27.54 -0.79 25.99
N THR A 207 27.97 -1.27 24.82
CA THR A 207 28.02 -2.73 24.63
C THR A 207 29.46 -3.12 25.01
N PRO A 208 29.69 -3.96 26.03
CA PRO A 208 31.04 -4.46 26.31
C PRO A 208 31.56 -5.18 25.08
N GLU A 209 32.75 -4.81 24.65
CA GLU A 209 33.49 -5.46 23.57
C GLU A 209 33.55 -6.97 23.83
N GLU A 210 32.70 -7.76 23.14
CA GLU A 210 33.07 -9.13 22.83
C GLU A 210 34.09 -9.04 21.71
N GLU A 211 35.34 -8.86 22.16
CA GLU A 211 36.57 -8.88 21.38
C GLU A 211 36.61 -10.19 20.59
N SER A 212 36.08 -10.16 19.37
CA SER A 212 36.28 -11.21 18.37
C SER A 212 37.80 -11.35 18.17
N PRO A 213 38.42 -12.49 18.50
CA PRO A 213 39.85 -12.67 18.34
C PRO A 213 40.17 -12.68 16.85
N THR A 214 40.61 -11.54 16.33
CA THR A 214 41.20 -11.47 15.00
C THR A 214 42.35 -12.47 14.94
N PRO A 215 42.37 -13.39 13.96
CA PRO A 215 43.44 -14.36 13.86
C PRO A 215 44.76 -13.64 13.59
N LYS A 216 45.69 -13.74 14.55
CA LYS A 216 47.09 -13.33 14.43
C LYS A 216 47.62 -13.77 13.07
N ARG A 217 47.76 -12.81 12.16
CA ARG A 217 48.43 -12.96 10.87
C ARG A 217 49.89 -13.30 11.18
N ARG A 218 50.21 -14.60 11.21
CA ARG A 218 51.58 -15.11 11.36
C ARG A 218 52.41 -14.48 10.24
N LYS A 219 53.34 -13.61 10.63
CA LYS A 219 54.43 -13.14 9.76
C LYS A 219 55.23 -14.37 9.35
N PHE A 220 55.05 -14.80 8.11
CA PHE A 220 55.94 -15.75 7.45
C PHE A 220 57.25 -14.99 7.20
N LEU A 221 58.20 -15.14 8.12
CA LEU A 221 59.61 -14.87 7.86
C LEU A 221 60.11 -16.00 6.97
N GLY A 222 60.04 -15.80 5.66
CA GLY A 222 60.80 -16.60 4.71
C GLY A 222 62.23 -16.07 4.66
N LEU A 223 63.14 -16.76 5.34
CA LEU A 223 64.53 -16.81 4.91
C LEU A 223 64.56 -17.50 3.54
N PHE A 224 65.10 -16.82 2.53
CA PHE A 224 65.97 -17.36 1.49
C PHE A 224 66.77 -16.21 0.87
#